data_AF-A0ABD7LGC5-F1
#
_entry.id   AF-A0ABD7LGC5-F1
#
_cell.length_a   1.000
_cell.length_b   1.000
_cell.length_c   1.000
_cell.angle_alpha   90.00
_cell.angle_beta   90.00
_cell.angle_gamma   90.00
#
_symmetry.space_group_name_H-M   'P 1'
#
loop_
_entity.id
_entity.type
_entity.pdbx_description
1 polymer ?
#
loop_
_entity_poly.entity_id
_entity_poly.type
_entity_poly.pdbx_seq_one_letter_code
_entity_poly.pdbx_strand_id
1 'polypeptide(L)' 'MERYHYVVRKVGMTDERAPHSLRYAYATEHLERQKAAGVSRREAAAGVSTWLGHGDGRGTWVERVYGREVLAVAEVRHA' A
#
# COMPACT_ATOMS: atom_id res chain seq x y z
N MET A 1 -15.49 0.84 -12.88
CA MET A 1 -14.22 1.40 -12.32
C MET A 1 -13.60 2.46 -13.25
N GLU A 2 -14.35 3.09 -14.16
CA GLU A 2 -13.79 4.02 -15.16
C GLU A 2 -13.79 5.50 -14.74
N ARG A 3 -14.69 5.93 -13.85
CA ARG A 3 -14.83 7.35 -13.48
C ARG A 3 -13.51 7.96 -12.99
N TYR A 4 -12.85 7.29 -12.06
CA TYR A 4 -11.59 7.78 -11.50
C TYR A 4 -10.41 7.65 -12.47
N HIS A 5 -10.43 6.65 -13.37
CA HIS A 5 -9.42 6.51 -14.41
C HIS A 5 -9.40 7.73 -15.35
N TYR A 6 -10.58 8.21 -15.77
CA TYR A 6 -10.68 9.43 -16.59
C TYR A 6 -10.26 10.69 -15.83
N VAL A 7 -10.60 10.81 -14.55
CA VAL A 7 -10.23 11.97 -13.73
C VAL A 7 -8.71 12.07 -13.60
N VAL A 8 -8.04 10.98 -13.25
CA VAL A 8 -6.57 11.01 -13.09
C VAL A 8 -5.85 11.23 -14.43
N ARG A 9 -6.39 10.66 -15.53
CA ARG A 9 -5.84 10.91 -16.87
C ARG A 9 -5.91 12.39 -17.26
N LYS A 10 -7.00 13.10 -16.91
CA LYS A 10 -7.13 14.54 -17.17
C LYS A 10 -6.07 15.39 -16.46
N VAL A 11 -5.51 14.91 -15.35
CA VAL A 11 -4.43 15.59 -14.61
C VAL A 11 -3.04 15.05 -14.97
N GLY A 12 -2.90 14.33 -16.08
CA GLY A 12 -1.61 13.88 -16.61
C GLY A 12 -1.08 12.57 -16.00
N MET A 13 -1.93 11.80 -15.29
CA MET A 13 -1.57 10.47 -14.80
C MET A 13 -1.73 9.42 -15.90
N THR A 14 -0.80 9.41 -16.85
CA THR A 14 -0.69 8.43 -17.95
C THR A 14 0.54 7.55 -17.82
N ASP A 15 0.57 6.44 -18.56
CA ASP A 15 1.71 5.53 -18.68
C ASP A 15 2.25 5.07 -17.32
N GLU A 16 3.51 5.36 -17.00
CA GLU A 16 4.15 5.01 -15.72
C GLU A 16 3.50 5.68 -14.50
N ARG A 17 2.73 6.76 -14.72
CA ARG A 17 1.98 7.49 -13.69
C ARG A 17 0.49 7.13 -13.68
N ALA A 18 0.07 6.11 -14.43
CA ALA A 18 -1.30 5.64 -14.50
C ALA A 18 -1.92 5.40 -13.10
N PRO A 19 -3.26 5.33 -12.97
CA PRO A 19 -3.95 5.10 -11.69
C PRO A 19 -3.42 3.94 -10.83
N HIS A 20 -2.75 2.97 -11.43
CA HIS A 20 -2.06 1.90 -10.69
C HIS A 20 -0.93 2.44 -9.80
N SER A 21 -0.18 3.43 -10.29
CA SER A 21 0.90 4.12 -9.58
C SER A 21 0.38 4.88 -8.36
N LEU A 22 -0.85 5.40 -8.40
CA LEU A 22 -1.50 6.01 -7.23
C LEU A 22 -1.78 4.98 -6.14
N ARG A 23 -2.21 3.77 -6.53
CA ARG A 23 -2.46 2.68 -5.58
C ARG A 23 -1.17 2.20 -4.92
N TYR A 24 -0.10 2.14 -5.71
CA TYR A 24 1.26 1.87 -5.22
C TYR A 24 1.71 2.95 -4.22
N ALA A 25 1.67 4.22 -4.62
CA ALA A 25 2.08 5.33 -3.75
C ALA A 25 1.31 5.34 -2.43
N TYR A 26 -0.04 5.21 -2.49
CA TYR A 26 -0.88 5.15 -1.30
C TYR A 26 -0.49 3.99 -0.38
N ALA A 27 -0.40 2.77 -0.91
CA ALA A 27 -0.10 1.60 -0.10
C ALA A 27 1.31 1.65 0.51
N THR A 28 2.31 2.01 -0.28
CA THR A 28 3.71 2.13 0.16
C THR A 28 3.86 3.19 1.26
N GLU A 29 3.30 4.38 1.06
CA GLU A 29 3.36 5.46 2.05
C GLU A 29 2.71 5.07 3.38
N HIS A 30 1.57 4.39 3.32
CA HIS A 30 0.85 3.98 4.52
C HIS A 30 1.57 2.83 5.25
N LEU A 31 2.18 1.90 4.53
CA LEU A 31 3.02 0.88 5.14
C LEU A 31 4.24 1.49 5.85
N GLU A 32 4.89 2.51 5.25
CA GLU A 32 6.01 3.22 5.88
C GLU A 32 5.58 3.94 7.15
N ARG A 33 4.43 4.64 7.11
CA ARG A 33 3.87 5.31 8.29
C ARG A 33 3.56 4.33 9.43
N GLN A 34 2.95 3.19 9.12
CA GLN A 34 2.62 2.16 10.12
C GLN A 34 3.90 1.55 10.70
N LYS A 35 4.90 1.27 9.87
CA LYS A 35 6.21 0.77 10.30
C LYS A 35 6.93 1.78 11.21
N ALA A 36 6.95 3.06 10.83
CA ALA A 36 7.52 4.13 11.64
C ALA A 36 6.80 4.29 13.00
N ALA A 37 5.51 3.95 13.06
CA ALA A 37 4.73 3.91 14.29
C ALA A 37 4.93 2.60 15.12
N GLY A 38 5.80 1.70 14.69
CA GLY A 38 6.08 0.44 15.39
C GLY A 38 5.00 -0.64 15.23
N VAL A 39 4.07 -0.46 14.29
CA VAL A 39 3.03 -1.47 14.00
C VAL A 39 3.68 -2.70 13.39
N SER A 40 3.26 -3.89 13.83
CA SER A 40 3.79 -5.14 13.27
C SER A 40 3.54 -5.22 11.77
N ARG A 41 4.42 -5.95 11.07
CA ARG A 41 4.29 -6.11 9.61
C ARG A 41 2.91 -6.63 9.21
N ARG A 42 2.42 -7.62 9.96
CA ARG A 42 1.13 -8.29 9.74
C ARG A 42 -0.04 -7.31 9.90
N GLU A 43 -0.04 -6.52 10.96
CA GLU A 43 -1.11 -5.55 11.24
C GLU A 43 -1.07 -4.39 10.24
N ALA A 44 0.12 -3.91 9.89
CA ALA A 44 0.29 -2.87 8.87
C ALA A 44 -0.27 -3.33 7.51
N ALA A 45 0.05 -4.56 7.10
CA ALA A 45 -0.44 -5.13 5.84
C ALA A 45 -1.97 -5.37 5.85
N ALA A 46 -2.51 -5.86 6.97
CA ALA A 46 -3.97 -6.05 7.14
C ALA A 46 -4.73 -4.71 7.12
N GLY A 47 -4.18 -3.67 7.76
CA GLY A 47 -4.74 -2.32 7.77
C GLY A 47 -4.80 -1.72 6.38
N VAL A 48 -3.67 -1.74 5.65
CA VAL A 48 -3.61 -1.23 4.27
C VAL A 48 -4.50 -2.03 3.32
N SER A 49 -4.60 -3.36 3.50
CA SER A 49 -5.53 -4.20 2.74
C SER A 49 -6.99 -3.77 2.97
N THR A 50 -7.35 -3.47 4.21
CA THR A 50 -8.68 -2.96 4.56
C THR A 50 -8.95 -1.61 3.92
N TRP A 51 -8.01 -0.66 3.97
CA TRP A 51 -8.16 0.66 3.36
C TRP A 51 -8.28 0.63 1.83
N LEU A 52 -7.65 -0.36 1.19
CA LEU A 52 -7.81 -0.62 -0.25
C LEU A 52 -9.15 -1.28 -0.60
N GLY A 53 -9.99 -1.60 0.39
CA GLY A 53 -11.29 -2.24 0.23
C GLY A 53 -11.19 -3.76 0.00
N HIS A 54 -10.08 -4.38 0.39
CA HIS A 54 -9.85 -5.82 0.18
C HIS A 54 -10.22 -6.67 1.41
N GLY A 55 -10.59 -6.05 2.54
CA GLY A 55 -10.69 -6.70 3.85
C GLY A 55 -9.32 -7.01 4.45
N ASP A 56 -9.30 -7.60 5.65
CA ASP A 56 -8.07 -7.98 6.38
C ASP A 56 -7.40 -9.25 5.83
N GLY A 57 -8.15 -10.13 5.16
CA GLY A 57 -7.66 -11.40 4.60
C GLY A 57 -6.68 -11.29 3.42
N ARG A 58 -6.34 -10.08 2.94
CA ARG A 58 -5.40 -9.87 1.82
C ARG A 58 -4.10 -9.15 2.20
N GLY A 59 -3.74 -9.15 3.48
CA GLY A 59 -2.45 -8.64 3.96
C GLY A 59 -1.24 -9.23 3.22
N THR A 60 -1.17 -10.55 3.03
CA THR A 60 -0.07 -11.21 2.29
C THR A 60 0.08 -10.71 0.84
N TRP A 61 -1.03 -10.35 0.19
CA TRP A 61 -0.99 -9.78 -1.16
C TRP A 61 -0.44 -8.36 -1.13
N VAL A 62 -0.85 -7.54 -0.15
CA VAL A 62 -0.31 -6.19 0.06
C VAL A 62 1.20 -6.23 0.31
N GLU A 63 1.68 -7.16 1.15
CA GLU A 63 3.12 -7.33 1.39
C GLU A 63 3.88 -7.66 0.11
N ARG A 64 3.34 -8.59 -0.70
CA ARG A 64 3.99 -9.02 -1.94
C ARG A 64 3.99 -7.95 -3.02
N VAL A 65 2.90 -7.18 -3.12
CA VAL A 65 2.68 -6.25 -4.24
C VAL A 65 3.23 -4.86 -3.93
N TYR A 66 3.01 -4.33 -2.72
CA TYR A 66 3.37 -2.96 -2.32
C TYR A 66 4.47 -2.90 -1.26
N GLY A 67 4.55 -3.91 -0.39
CA GLY A 67 5.41 -3.87 0.79
C GLY A 67 6.81 -4.42 0.61
N ARG A 68 7.20 -4.88 -0.59
CA ARG A 68 8.49 -5.58 -0.79
C ARG A 68 9.70 -4.80 -0.30
N GLU A 69 9.77 -3.50 -0.58
CA GLU A 69 10.90 -2.66 -0.14
C GLU A 69 10.66 -2.15 1.30
N VAL A 70 9.45 -1.68 1.57
CA VAL A 70 9.05 -1.09 2.87
C VAL A 70 9.21 -2.07 4.03
N LEU A 71 8.82 -3.33 3.84
CA LEU A 71 8.72 -4.36 4.88
C LEU A 71 9.90 -5.35 4.84
N ALA A 72 10.93 -5.11 4.02
CA ALA A 72 12.12 -5.97 3.92
C ALA A 72 13.07 -5.86 5.12
N VAL A 73 13.05 -4.73 5.84
CA VAL A 73 13.92 -4.50 6.99
C VAL A 73 13.32 -5.17 8.22
N ALA A 74 14.11 -6.02 8.89
CA ALA A 74 13.70 -6.89 9.99
C ALA A 74 12.90 -6.15 11.07
N GLU A 75 11.84 -6.80 11.57
CA GLU A 75 11.07 -6.34 12.73
C GLU A 75 12.02 -6.11 13.91
N VAL A 76 11.98 -4.90 14.47
CA VAL A 76 12.58 -4.64 15.78
C VAL A 76 11.79 -5.48 16.78
N ARG A 77 12.41 -6.56 17.26
CA ARG A 77 11.88 -7.36 18.36
C ARG A 77 11.90 -6.48 19.60
N HIS A 78 10.74 -5.96 19.99
CA HIS A 78 10.57 -5.43 21.34
C HIS A 78 10.43 -6.62 22.28
N ALA A 79 11.42 -6.75 23.17
CA ALA A 79 11.51 -7.74 24.24
C ALA A 79 10.49 -7.49 25.35
#